data_AF-K1T685-F1
#
_entry.id   AF-K1T685-F1
#
_cell.length_a   1.000
_cell.length_b   1.000
_cell.length_c   1.000
_cell.angle_alpha   90.00
_cell.angle_beta   90.00
_cell.angle_gamma   90.00
#
_symmetry.space_group_name_H-M   'P 1'
#
loop_
_entity.id
_entity.type
_entity.pdbx_description
1 polymer ?
#
loop_
_entity_poly.entity_id
_entity_poly.type
_entity_poly.pdbx_seq_one_letter_code
_entity_poly.pdbx_strand_id
1 'polypeptide(L)' 'YIPLKPLFSKHKGGGVQFTDEPTGNLDSQTELEVMSLLKSCVSDFGQTLIMITHDETIAQMADEMIIIEDGKAVRR' A
#
# COMPACT_ATOMS: atom_id res chain seq x y z
N TYR A 1 3.71 -17.26 20.29
CA TYR A 1 2.40 -17.00 19.66
C TYR A 1 2.18 -15.49 19.74
N ILE A 2 2.44 -14.76 18.66
CA ILE A 2 2.16 -13.31 18.64
C ILE A 2 0.69 -13.20 18.25
N PRO A 3 -0.20 -12.71 19.13
CA PRO A 3 -1.58 -12.51 18.75
C PRO A 3 -1.63 -11.43 17.67
N LEU A 4 -1.89 -11.85 16.42
CA LEU A 4 -2.20 -10.93 15.34
C LEU A 4 -3.50 -10.22 15.72
N LYS A 5 -3.39 -8.94 16.06
CA LYS A 5 -4.57 -8.09 16.20
C LYS A 5 -5.22 -7.90 14.82
N PRO A 6 -6.52 -7.54 14.76
CA PRO A 6 -7.19 -7.26 13.50
C PRO A 6 -6.35 -6.31 12.65
N LEU A 7 -6.24 -6.60 11.35
CA LEU A 7 -5.37 -5.91 10.37
C LEU A 7 -5.54 -4.36 10.40
N PHE A 8 -6.70 -3.89 10.87
CA PHE A 8 -7.09 -2.48 10.93
C PHE A 8 -7.18 -1.91 12.36
N SER A 9 -6.60 -2.58 13.37
CA SER A 9 -6.64 -2.11 14.76
C SER A 9 -5.59 -1.01 15.00
N LYS A 10 -6.05 0.18 15.43
CA LYS A 10 -5.17 1.28 15.87
C LYS A 10 -4.26 0.83 17.01
N HIS A 11 -2.95 0.73 16.75
CA HIS A 11 -1.94 0.42 17.76
C HIS A 11 -1.40 1.70 18.39
N LYS A 12 -2.07 2.26 19.41
CA LYS A 12 -1.54 3.34 20.29
C LYS A 12 -0.88 4.55 19.56
N GLY A 13 -1.28 4.84 18.33
CA GLY A 13 -0.61 5.71 17.36
C GLY A 13 -0.87 5.18 15.93
N GLY A 14 -0.55 5.97 14.89
CA GLY A 14 -0.77 5.57 13.49
C GLY A 14 -0.11 4.23 13.15
N GLY A 15 -0.76 3.40 12.33
CA GLY A 15 -0.26 2.09 11.90
C GLY A 15 0.36 2.15 10.51
N VAL A 16 1.37 1.33 10.22
CA VAL A 16 1.99 1.23 8.89
C VAL A 16 1.67 -0.13 8.29
N GLN A 17 1.15 -0.15 7.06
CA GLN A 17 0.91 -1.36 6.28
C GLN A 17 1.95 -1.45 5.16
N PHE A 18 2.64 -2.59 5.11
CA PHE A 18 3.59 -2.91 4.05
C PHE A 18 2.95 -3.97 3.15
N THR A 19 2.85 -3.70 1.86
CA THR A 19 2.28 -4.64 0.88
C THR A 19 3.22 -4.82 -0.31
N ASP A 20 3.58 -6.06 -0.60
CA ASP A 20 4.40 -6.40 -1.75
C ASP A 20 3.49 -6.91 -2.87
N GLU A 21 3.32 -6.10 -3.92
CA GLU A 21 2.45 -6.35 -5.08
C GLU A 21 1.05 -6.90 -4.73
N PRO A 22 0.24 -6.17 -3.92
CA PRO A 22 -1.00 -6.70 -3.37
C PRO A 22 -2.09 -7.02 -4.41
N THR A 23 -1.92 -6.58 -5.66
CA THR A 23 -2.92 -6.65 -6.73
C THR A 23 -2.49 -7.47 -7.96
N GLY A 24 -1.29 -8.06 -7.98
CA GLY A 24 -0.68 -8.62 -9.21
C GLY A 24 -1.41 -9.79 -9.89
N ASN A 25 -2.44 -10.38 -9.26
CA ASN A 25 -3.27 -11.46 -9.83
C ASN A 25 -4.73 -11.03 -10.08
N LEU A 26 -5.04 -9.75 -9.96
CA LEU A 26 -6.39 -9.22 -10.14
C LEU A 26 -6.57 -8.72 -11.57
N ASP A 27 -7.81 -8.72 -12.06
CA ASP A 27 -8.16 -7.94 -13.24
C ASP A 27 -8.12 -6.43 -12.91
N SER A 28 -7.99 -5.60 -13.94
CA SER A 28 -7.80 -4.15 -13.79
C SER A 28 -8.93 -3.45 -13.03
N GLN A 29 -10.17 -3.94 -13.10
CA GLN A 29 -11.27 -3.36 -12.35
C GLN A 29 -11.13 -3.71 -10.86
N THR A 30 -10.94 -4.99 -10.55
CA THR A 30 -10.80 -5.46 -9.17
C THR A 30 -9.56 -4.85 -8.48
N GLU A 31 -8.47 -4.65 -9.22
CA GLU A 31 -7.27 -3.98 -8.75
C GLU A 31 -7.55 -2.54 -8.28
N LEU A 32 -8.28 -1.74 -9.07
CA LEU A 32 -8.66 -0.38 -8.69
C LEU A 32 -9.56 -0.35 -7.45
N GLU A 33 -10.49 -1.30 -7.33
CA GLU A 33 -11.37 -1.43 -6.16
C GLU A 33 -10.57 -1.73 -4.88
N VAL A 34 -9.61 -2.67 -4.95
CA VAL A 34 -8.72 -3.00 -3.84
C VAL A 34 -7.85 -1.80 -3.46
N MET A 35 -7.29 -1.11 -4.45
CA MET A 35 -6.48 0.09 -4.18
C MET A 35 -7.28 1.22 -3.54
N SER A 36 -8.54 1.40 -3.96
CA SER A 36 -9.46 2.35 -3.33
C SER A 36 -9.72 2.02 -1.86
N LEU A 37 -9.91 0.73 -1.53
CA LEU A 37 -10.10 0.27 -0.16
C LEU A 37 -8.84 0.49 0.71
N LEU A 38 -7.65 0.18 0.18
CA LEU A 38 -6.39 0.41 0.90
C LEU A 38 -6.17 1.89 1.18
N LYS A 39 -6.50 2.76 0.22
CA LYS A 39 -6.46 4.22 0.40
C LYS A 39 -7.48 4.72 1.43
N SER A 40 -8.68 4.16 1.48
CA SER A 40 -9.66 4.54 2.49
C SER A 40 -9.16 4.19 3.89
N CYS A 41 -8.37 3.12 4.03
CA CYS A 41 -7.77 2.76 5.31
C CYS A 41 -6.73 3.81 5.77
N VAL A 42 -5.96 4.37 4.83
CA VAL A 42 -5.05 5.50 5.09
C VAL A 42 -5.82 6.71 5.60
N SER A 43 -6.88 7.14 4.88
CA SER A 43 -7.66 8.33 5.25
C SER A 43 -8.47 8.17 6.53
N ASP A 44 -9.17 7.04 6.68
CA ASP A 44 -10.20 6.86 7.70
C ASP A 44 -9.58 6.44 9.04
N PHE A 45 -8.49 5.69 8.99
CA PHE A 45 -7.81 5.17 10.18
C PHE A 45 -6.48 5.87 10.48
N GLY A 46 -6.03 6.80 9.62
CA GLY A 46 -4.74 7.49 9.80
C GLY A 46 -3.56 6.52 9.73
N GLN A 47 -3.65 5.55 8.83
CA GLN A 47 -2.58 4.58 8.57
C GLN A 47 -1.65 5.09 7.48
N THR A 48 -0.41 4.61 7.45
CA THR A 48 0.52 4.80 6.33
C THR A 48 0.56 3.52 5.51
N LEU A 49 0.39 3.62 4.19
CA LEU A 49 0.56 2.51 3.26
C LEU A 49 1.89 2.65 2.53
N ILE A 50 2.71 1.60 2.58
CA ILE A 50 3.91 1.45 1.77
C ILE A 50 3.70 0.22 0.89
N MET A 51 3.72 0.43 -0.42
CA MET A 51 3.42 -0.60 -1.40
C MET A 51 4.53 -0.70 -2.44
N ILE A 52 4.86 -1.94 -2.81
CA ILE A 52 5.68 -2.26 -3.97
C ILE A 52 4.73 -2.63 -5.11
N THR A 53 4.95 -2.07 -6.29
CA THR A 53 4.22 -2.42 -7.50
C THR A 53 5.09 -2.17 -8.72
N HIS A 54 4.91 -2.99 -9.76
CA HIS A 54 5.42 -2.74 -11.10
C HIS A 54 4.37 -2.09 -12.02
N ASP A 55 3.15 -1.88 -11.54
CA ASP A 55 2.08 -1.20 -12.29
C ASP A 55 2.16 0.33 -12.12
N GLU A 56 2.42 1.04 -13.22
CA GLU A 56 2.52 2.50 -13.23
C GLU A 56 1.20 3.22 -12.90
N THR A 57 0.05 2.66 -13.29
CA THR A 57 -1.29 3.21 -13.01
C THR A 57 -1.52 3.23 -11.51
N ILE A 58 -1.20 2.13 -10.84
CA ILE A 58 -1.32 1.98 -9.39
C ILE A 58 -0.31 2.86 -8.66
N ALA A 59 0.94 2.91 -9.15
CA ALA A 59 1.96 3.77 -8.58
C ALA A 59 1.56 5.26 -8.64
N GLN A 60 0.92 5.71 -9.73
CA GLN A 60 0.40 7.08 -9.88
C GLN A 60 -0.73 7.42 -8.90
N MET A 61 -1.37 6.41 -8.29
CA MET A 61 -2.34 6.66 -7.23
C MET A 61 -1.64 7.06 -5.92
N ALA A 62 -0.36 6.76 -5.70
CA ALA A 62 0.30 7.09 -4.44
C ALA A 62 0.48 8.61 -4.23
N ASP A 63 0.52 9.04 -2.98
CA ASP A 63 0.86 10.44 -2.65
C ASP A 63 2.31 10.77 -3.03
N GLU A 64 3.21 9.79 -2.89
CA GLU A 64 4.64 9.87 -3.22
C GLU A 64 5.08 8.55 -3.87
N MET A 65 6.00 8.61 -4.85
CA MET A 65 6.53 7.44 -5.56
C MET A 65 8.05 7.40 -5.46
N ILE A 66 8.63 6.28 -5.02
CA ILE A 66 10.08 6.06 -5.08
C ILE A 66 10.36 5.00 -6.14
N ILE A 67 11.26 5.30 -7.07
CA ILE A 67 11.71 4.33 -8.07
C ILE A 67 13.03 3.74 -7.65
N ILE A 68 13.09 2.41 -7.69
CA ILE A 68 14.28 1.64 -7.35
C ILE A 68 14.78 0.93 -8.61
N GLU A 69 16.06 1.17 -8.94
CA GLU A 69 16.77 0.49 -10.03
C GLU A 69 18.12 -0.01 -9.49
N ASP A 70 18.50 -1.24 -9.81
CA ASP A 70 19.76 -1.86 -9.36
C ASP A 70 20.04 -1.71 -7.85
N GLY A 71 19.00 -1.85 -7.03
CA GLY A 71 19.08 -1.73 -5.57
C GLY A 71 19.28 -0.30 -5.05
N LYS A 72 19.07 0.72 -5.88
CA LYS A 72 19.22 2.14 -5.51
C LYS A 72 17.93 2.90 -5.78
N ALA A 73 17.57 3.82 -4.88
CA ALA A 73 16.53 4.80 -5.15
C ALA A 73 17.04 5.82 -6.16
N VAL A 74 16.48 5.82 -7.37
CA VAL A 74 16.90 6.68 -8.48
C VAL A 74 15.98 7.87 -8.71
N ARG A 75 14.72 7.79 -8.26
CA ARG A 75 13.73 8.88 -8.33
C ARG A 75 12.82 8.89 -7.11
N ARG A 76 12.35 10.08 -6.75
CA ARG A 76 11.30 10.34 -5.78
C ARG A 76 10.32 11.36 -6.38
#